data_AF-A0A0R3PLU6-F1
#
_entry.id   AF-A0A0R3PLU6-F1
#
_cell.length_a   1.000
_cell.length_b   1.000
_cell.length_c   1.000
_cell.angle_alpha   90.00
_cell.angle_beta   90.00
_cell.angle_gamma   90.00
#
_symmetry.space_group_name_H-M   'P 1'
#
loop_
_entity.id
_entity.type
_entity.pdbx_description
1 polymer ?
#
loop_
_entity_poly.entity_id
_entity_poly.type
_entity_poly.pdbx_seq_one_letter_code
_entity_poly.pdbx_strand_id
1 'polypeptide(L)'
;MSLNFASINPDFCGFCGAILQTPQFAPSNVTCKVCGCEWLVREKRNEVVCRIEKIYERTVADTEGVAHEHGGDAVVEHVCSNFCLLINYLSISFLNEMSISIPCLFFVLFARCKINSQVTKMSRGSSAGFDRHITIFSPEGRVYQVEYAFKAINSTNLTAVAVKGVDTAVIAVQKRVPDSLIVADSVTSIYQLSPTVGCCAIGMIPDCKFQVRRAQMEAAQWKYQNGYDMPCELLAKRMADKNQYYTQNAEMRSLGCAMIMISFDDEDGAVVFKVDPAGYYRGMKAVSVGVKQVTASSFLEKKIKKKSDLNHDEAIQLAIEALQSSLGIETRSKDLEVVVVSKKDTSFRSVFLLLFCCVTSLRLFSRMI
;
A
#
# COMPACT_ATOMS: atom_id res chain seq x y z
N MET A 1 -24.51 -25.89 39.36
CA MET A 1 -23.98 -26.33 38.05
C MET A 1 -22.55 -25.84 37.94
N SER A 2 -21.57 -26.68 38.25
CA SER A 2 -20.15 -26.40 38.07
C SER A 2 -19.78 -26.66 36.61
N LEU A 3 -19.45 -25.60 35.86
CA LEU A 3 -18.95 -25.71 34.51
C LEU A 3 -17.49 -26.15 34.56
N ASN A 4 -17.23 -27.45 34.35
CA ASN A 4 -15.88 -27.97 34.14
C ASN A 4 -15.37 -27.51 32.77
N PHE A 5 -14.60 -26.43 32.74
CA PHE A 5 -13.82 -26.05 31.55
C PHE A 5 -12.56 -26.91 31.50
N ALA A 6 -12.60 -28.04 30.80
CA ALA A 6 -11.38 -28.73 30.42
C ALA A 6 -10.65 -27.89 29.36
N SER A 7 -9.74 -26.99 29.77
CA SER A 7 -8.88 -26.27 28.84
C SER A 7 -7.81 -27.22 28.30
N ILE A 8 -7.76 -27.38 26.98
CA ILE A 8 -6.74 -28.17 26.27
C ILE A 8 -5.37 -27.46 26.30
N ASN A 9 -5.34 -26.16 26.61
CA ASN A 9 -4.10 -25.38 26.68
C ASN A 9 -3.41 -25.53 28.05
N PRO A 10 -2.11 -25.88 28.09
CA PRO A 10 -1.34 -26.04 29.32
C PRO A 10 -1.07 -24.71 30.06
N ASP A 11 -1.29 -23.57 29.40
CA ASP A 11 -1.02 -22.24 29.94
C ASP A 11 -2.09 -21.72 30.91
N PHE A 12 -3.22 -22.42 31.04
CA PHE A 12 -4.37 -21.99 31.85
C PHE A 12 -4.70 -22.99 32.96
N CYS A 13 -5.17 -22.47 34.09
CA CYS A 13 -5.67 -23.29 35.18
C CYS A 13 -6.99 -23.94 34.76
N GLY A 14 -7.01 -25.27 34.64
CA GLY A 14 -8.21 -26.02 34.25
C GLY A 14 -9.38 -25.96 35.25
N PHE A 15 -9.19 -25.34 36.42
CA PHE A 15 -10.28 -25.13 37.39
C PHE A 15 -10.92 -23.74 37.29
N CYS A 16 -10.13 -22.67 37.19
CA CYS A 16 -10.63 -21.29 37.20
C CYS A 16 -10.36 -20.49 35.91
N GLY A 17 -9.64 -21.06 34.94
CA GLY A 17 -9.29 -20.41 33.68
C GLY A 17 -8.23 -19.30 33.77
N ALA A 18 -7.65 -19.05 34.95
CA ALA A 18 -6.58 -18.07 35.12
C ALA A 18 -5.27 -18.54 34.49
N ILE A 19 -4.49 -17.61 33.93
CA ILE A 19 -3.16 -17.90 33.37
C ILE A 19 -2.24 -18.43 34.47
N LEU A 20 -1.67 -19.62 34.27
CA LEU A 20 -0.66 -20.18 35.16
C LEU A 20 0.71 -19.63 34.76
N GLN A 21 1.49 -19.19 35.75
CA GLN A 21 2.88 -18.83 35.50
C GLN A 21 3.69 -20.10 35.33
N THR A 22 4.18 -20.35 34.12
CA THR A 22 4.99 -21.53 33.82
C THR A 22 6.34 -21.43 34.55
N PRO A 23 6.74 -22.49 35.28
CA PRO A 23 8.00 -22.49 36.01
C PRO A 23 9.16 -22.69 35.03
N GLN A 24 10.30 -22.09 35.34
CA GLN A 24 11.50 -22.20 34.50
C GLN A 24 12.13 -23.60 34.50
N PHE A 25 11.73 -24.49 35.42
CA PHE A 25 12.28 -25.83 35.56
C PHE A 25 11.18 -26.84 35.87
N ALA A 26 11.32 -28.06 35.36
CA ALA A 26 10.50 -29.22 35.70
C ALA A 26 11.41 -30.37 36.19
N PRO A 27 10.97 -31.22 37.13
CA PRO A 27 9.65 -31.22 37.78
C PRO A 27 9.51 -30.11 38.83
N SER A 28 8.34 -29.49 38.91
CA SER A 28 8.04 -28.43 39.89
C SER A 28 6.53 -28.33 40.18
N ASN A 29 6.19 -27.76 41.34
CA ASN A 29 4.80 -27.51 41.72
C ASN A 29 4.46 -26.03 41.52
N VAL A 30 3.31 -25.75 40.92
CA VAL A 30 2.81 -24.40 40.67
C VAL A 30 1.45 -24.23 41.32
N THR A 31 1.31 -23.22 42.17
CA THR A 31 0.04 -22.84 42.78
C THR A 31 -0.65 -21.78 41.92
N CYS A 32 -1.94 -22.00 41.62
CA CYS A 32 -2.73 -20.97 40.98
C CYS A 32 -2.96 -19.81 41.97
N LYS A 33 -2.56 -18.59 41.59
CA LYS A 33 -2.73 -17.39 42.43
C LYS A 33 -4.20 -17.00 42.67
N VAL A 34 -5.13 -17.52 41.88
CA VAL A 34 -6.56 -17.15 41.94
C VAL A 34 -7.35 -18.15 42.77
N CYS A 35 -7.22 -19.45 42.51
CA CYS A 35 -8.01 -20.49 43.19
C CYS A 35 -7.22 -21.36 44.18
N GLY A 36 -5.90 -21.16 44.28
CA GLY A 36 -5.04 -21.92 45.19
C GLY A 36 -4.79 -23.37 44.78
N CYS A 37 -5.34 -23.84 43.65
CA CYS A 37 -5.10 -25.20 43.18
C CYS A 37 -3.61 -25.42 42.85
N GLU A 38 -3.06 -26.52 43.35
CA GLU A 38 -1.69 -26.96 43.07
C GLU A 38 -1.63 -27.82 41.80
N TRP A 39 -0.69 -27.49 40.92
CA TRP A 39 -0.43 -28.18 39.67
C TRP A 39 0.99 -28.75 39.69
N LEU A 40 1.12 -30.05 39.42
CA LEU A 40 2.42 -30.72 39.28
C LEU A 40 2.86 -30.67 37.82
N VAL A 41 3.91 -29.90 37.55
CA VAL A 41 4.57 -29.84 36.24
C VAL A 41 5.58 -30.98 36.18
N ARG A 42 5.35 -31.94 35.28
CA ARG A 42 6.24 -33.09 35.08
C ARG A 42 7.24 -32.82 33.95
N GLU A 43 8.46 -33.30 34.12
CA GLU A 43 9.43 -33.36 33.03
C GLU A 43 8.96 -34.45 32.04
N LYS A 44 8.89 -34.12 30.75
CA LYS A 44 8.73 -35.12 29.70
C LYS A 44 10.08 -35.38 29.06
N ARG A 45 10.41 -36.66 28.93
CA ARG A 45 11.64 -37.15 28.34
C ARG A 45 11.31 -37.81 27.00
N ASN A 46 12.20 -37.68 26.01
CA ASN A 46 12.13 -38.28 24.67
C ASN A 46 11.14 -37.67 23.66
N GLU A 47 10.83 -36.38 23.74
CA GLU A 47 10.20 -35.66 22.63
C GLU A 47 11.25 -34.91 21.81
N VAL A 48 11.26 -35.11 20.50
CA VAL A 48 12.14 -34.39 19.57
C VAL A 48 11.56 -32.99 19.37
N VAL A 49 12.13 -32.00 20.04
CA VAL A 49 11.78 -30.59 19.85
C VAL A 49 12.57 -30.07 18.66
N CYS A 50 11.90 -29.88 17.52
CA CYS A 50 12.51 -29.23 16.37
C CYS A 50 12.54 -27.71 16.58
N ARG A 51 13.73 -27.14 16.78
CA ARG A 51 13.95 -25.69 16.64
C ARG A 51 14.14 -25.37 15.16
N ILE A 52 13.21 -24.62 14.57
CA ILE A 52 13.35 -24.13 13.20
C ILE A 52 14.06 -22.77 13.27
N GLU A 53 15.37 -22.76 13.06
CA GLU A 53 16.09 -21.51 12.76
C GLU A 53 16.07 -21.27 11.25
N LYS A 54 15.46 -20.15 10.85
CA LYS A 54 15.49 -19.70 9.46
C LYS A 54 16.77 -18.89 9.24
N ILE A 55 17.74 -19.49 8.57
CA ILE A 55 18.93 -18.79 8.07
C ILE A 55 18.64 -18.40 6.62
N TYR A 56 18.67 -17.10 6.32
CA TYR A 56 18.45 -16.57 4.99
C TYR A 56 19.79 -16.37 4.30
N GLU A 57 20.10 -17.18 3.29
CA GLU A 57 21.23 -16.93 2.37
C GLU A 57 20.69 -16.50 1.00
N ARG A 58 21.30 -15.43 0.45
CA ARG A 58 20.94 -14.87 -0.86
C ARG A 58 21.67 -15.64 -1.96
N THR A 59 20.92 -16.26 -2.86
CA THR A 59 21.43 -16.74 -4.16
C THR A 59 20.48 -16.40 -5.29
N VAL A 60 21.06 -16.01 -6.44
CA VAL A 60 20.36 -15.62 -7.68
C VAL A 60 19.99 -16.88 -8.48
N ALA A 61 18.76 -16.97 -8.98
CA ALA A 61 18.27 -18.13 -9.72
C ALA A 61 18.32 -17.92 -11.24
N ASP A 62 18.77 -18.94 -11.98
CA ASP A 62 18.74 -18.98 -13.45
C ASP A 62 17.32 -19.31 -13.95
N THR A 63 16.80 -18.48 -14.86
CA THR A 63 15.46 -18.63 -15.44
C THR A 63 15.53 -19.15 -16.88
N GLU A 64 15.47 -20.46 -17.05
CA GLU A 64 15.09 -21.05 -18.35
C GLU A 64 13.64 -21.54 -18.29
N GLY A 65 12.74 -20.90 -19.06
CA GLY A 65 11.39 -21.41 -19.34
C GLY A 65 10.19 -20.51 -18.99
N VAL A 66 10.39 -19.26 -18.55
CA VAL A 66 9.27 -18.32 -18.31
C VAL A 66 9.12 -17.39 -19.51
N ALA A 67 7.96 -17.44 -20.17
CA ALA A 67 7.59 -16.49 -21.20
C ALA A 67 7.67 -15.06 -20.63
N HIS A 68 8.44 -14.21 -21.29
CA HIS A 68 8.65 -12.82 -20.93
C HIS A 68 7.34 -12.01 -20.99
N GLU A 69 6.73 -11.77 -19.83
CA GLU A 69 5.97 -10.55 -19.59
C GLU A 69 6.54 -9.85 -18.35
N HIS A 70 6.96 -8.60 -18.57
CA HIS A 70 7.48 -7.63 -17.62
C HIS A 70 8.90 -7.90 -17.07
N GLY A 71 9.85 -7.22 -17.71
CA GLY A 71 11.23 -7.15 -17.30
C GLY A 71 11.43 -6.45 -15.95
N GLY A 72 12.44 -6.97 -15.24
CA GLY A 72 12.83 -6.63 -13.90
C GLY A 72 13.10 -7.94 -13.19
N ASP A 73 14.32 -8.47 -13.33
CA ASP A 73 14.78 -9.64 -12.60
C ASP A 73 14.49 -9.42 -11.11
N ALA A 74 13.45 -10.06 -10.62
CA ALA A 74 13.14 -10.04 -9.21
C ALA A 74 14.24 -10.84 -8.52
N VAL A 75 15.03 -10.18 -7.67
CA VAL A 75 15.75 -10.88 -6.61
C VAL A 75 14.68 -11.45 -5.68
N VAL A 76 14.20 -12.64 -6.02
CA VAL A 76 13.30 -13.42 -5.17
C VAL A 76 14.18 -14.12 -4.14
N GLU A 77 13.81 -14.04 -2.86
CA GLU A 77 14.32 -14.98 -1.86
C GLU A 77 13.85 -16.39 -2.25
N HIS A 78 14.67 -17.10 -3.02
CA HIS A 78 14.40 -18.49 -3.36
C HIS A 78 14.76 -19.38 -2.17
N VAL A 79 13.81 -20.19 -1.72
CA VAL A 79 14.07 -21.30 -0.80
C VAL A 79 14.88 -22.34 -1.56
N CYS A 80 16.12 -22.59 -1.13
CA CYS A 80 17.00 -23.58 -1.74
C CYS A 80 16.35 -24.97 -1.70
N SER A 81 16.27 -25.63 -2.85
CA SER A 81 15.76 -27.00 -3.02
C SER A 81 16.77 -28.07 -2.58
N ASN A 82 17.98 -27.69 -2.18
CA ASN A 82 18.95 -28.59 -1.57
C ASN A 82 18.90 -28.45 -0.05
N PHE A 83 18.04 -29.29 0.53
CA PHE A 83 17.92 -29.53 1.97
C PHE A 83 19.24 -30.14 2.50
N CYS A 84 20.22 -29.32 2.85
CA CYS A 84 21.41 -29.78 3.57
C CYS A 84 21.12 -29.69 5.07
N LEU A 85 20.61 -30.80 5.63
CA LEU A 85 20.44 -30.99 7.07
C LEU A 85 21.83 -31.11 7.72
N LEU A 86 22.37 -30.00 8.23
CA LEU A 86 23.39 -30.06 9.28
C LEU A 86 22.67 -30.19 10.63
N ILE A 87 22.43 -31.43 11.03
CA ILE A 87 21.93 -31.79 12.36
C ILE A 87 23.11 -31.64 13.32
N ASN A 88 23.22 -30.48 13.99
CA ASN A 88 23.97 -30.40 15.23
C ASN A 88 23.02 -30.80 16.36
N TYR A 89 23.30 -31.95 16.97
CA TYR A 89 22.62 -32.38 18.19
C TYR A 89 23.03 -31.43 19.33
N LEU A 90 22.10 -30.59 19.78
CA LEU A 90 22.17 -30.02 21.12
C LEU A 90 20.91 -30.41 21.88
N SER A 91 21.10 -31.16 22.96
CA SER A 91 20.05 -31.48 23.93
C SER A 91 19.71 -30.21 24.69
N ILE A 92 18.51 -29.66 24.47
CA ILE A 92 17.91 -28.63 25.32
C ILE A 92 16.44 -29.02 25.54
N SER A 93 16.09 -29.28 26.79
CA SER A 93 14.77 -29.78 27.24
C SER A 93 13.83 -28.63 27.61
N PHE A 94 12.64 -28.50 26.99
CA PHE A 94 11.42 -27.78 27.46
C PHE A 94 10.24 -28.13 26.50
N LEU A 95 8.94 -28.28 26.81
CA LEU A 95 8.04 -28.19 27.98
C LEU A 95 6.78 -29.04 27.66
N ASN A 96 5.99 -29.48 28.65
CA ASN A 96 4.99 -30.52 28.43
C ASN A 96 3.64 -30.54 29.16
N GLU A 97 2.72 -31.33 28.57
CA GLU A 97 1.32 -31.62 28.94
C GLU A 97 1.04 -31.96 30.42
N MET A 98 -0.20 -31.67 30.84
CA MET A 98 -0.75 -31.94 32.18
C MET A 98 -1.73 -33.14 32.18
N SER A 99 -1.59 -34.07 33.13
CA SER A 99 -2.54 -35.19 33.31
C SER A 99 -2.61 -35.72 34.75
N ILE A 100 -3.76 -36.29 35.11
CA ILE A 100 -4.10 -36.88 36.41
C ILE A 100 -3.65 -38.36 36.48
N SER A 101 -3.22 -38.80 37.66
CA SER A 101 -2.57 -40.08 37.99
C SER A 101 -3.46 -41.33 37.91
N ILE A 102 -2.94 -42.42 37.30
CA ILE A 102 -2.88 -43.85 37.77
C ILE A 102 -2.26 -44.73 36.64
N PRO A 103 -1.46 -45.78 36.92
CA PRO A 103 -0.42 -46.29 36.01
C PRO A 103 -0.80 -47.60 35.28
N CYS A 104 -0.22 -47.85 34.09
CA CYS A 104 0.45 -49.14 33.74
C CYS A 104 0.89 -49.33 32.27
N LEU A 105 2.02 -50.04 32.16
CA LEU A 105 2.60 -50.85 31.08
C LEU A 105 3.26 -50.23 29.83
N PHE A 106 4.55 -50.57 29.72
CA PHE A 106 5.46 -50.46 28.58
C PHE A 106 5.08 -51.41 27.43
N PHE A 107 5.22 -50.94 26.18
CA PHE A 107 5.53 -51.77 25.01
C PHE A 107 6.40 -50.98 24.02
N VAL A 108 7.52 -51.57 23.60
CA VAL A 108 8.39 -51.09 22.51
C VAL A 108 7.89 -51.71 21.20
N LEU A 109 7.62 -50.89 20.19
CA LEU A 109 7.31 -51.37 18.84
C LEU A 109 8.13 -50.58 17.81
N PHE A 110 8.98 -51.30 17.08
CA PHE A 110 9.71 -50.79 15.92
C PHE A 110 8.73 -50.52 14.77
N ALA A 111 8.76 -49.31 14.19
CA ALA A 111 8.08 -49.02 12.93
C ALA A 111 9.04 -48.32 11.94
N ARG A 112 9.29 -48.99 10.82
CA ARG A 112 10.00 -48.47 9.63
C ARG A 112 9.24 -47.27 9.06
N CYS A 113 9.92 -46.13 8.90
CA CYS A 113 9.36 -44.96 8.24
C CYS A 113 9.38 -45.15 6.71
N LYS A 114 8.19 -45.25 6.11
CA LYS A 114 7.98 -45.13 4.66
C LYS A 114 7.82 -43.65 4.35
N ILE A 115 8.82 -43.05 3.68
CA ILE A 115 8.77 -41.64 3.27
C ILE A 115 7.61 -41.48 2.30
N ASN A 116 6.57 -40.78 2.74
CA ASN A 116 5.47 -40.34 1.89
C ASN A 116 5.75 -38.87 1.56
N SER A 117 6.04 -38.58 0.30
CA SER A 117 6.30 -37.22 -0.19
C SER A 117 5.00 -36.41 -0.17
N GLN A 118 4.70 -35.76 0.95
CA GLN A 118 3.67 -34.72 0.95
C GLN A 118 4.25 -33.44 0.37
N VAL A 119 3.84 -33.16 -0.87
CA VAL A 119 4.02 -31.90 -1.58
C VAL A 119 3.52 -30.75 -0.69
N THR A 120 4.42 -29.86 -0.26
CA THR A 120 4.05 -28.60 0.38
C THR A 120 3.26 -27.77 -0.63
N LYS A 121 1.94 -27.69 -0.44
CA LYS A 121 1.07 -26.80 -1.24
C LYS A 121 1.53 -25.36 -1.02
N MET A 122 1.96 -24.70 -2.09
CA MET A 122 2.08 -23.24 -2.11
C MET A 122 0.72 -22.65 -1.73
N SER A 123 0.68 -21.77 -0.73
CA SER A 123 -0.49 -20.95 -0.43
C SER A 123 -0.64 -19.92 -1.56
N ARG A 124 -1.38 -20.30 -2.62
CA ARG A 124 -1.81 -19.40 -3.68
C ARG A 124 -3.30 -19.12 -3.49
N GLY A 125 -3.63 -17.91 -3.10
CA GLY A 125 -4.99 -17.41 -2.89
C GLY A 125 -5.73 -17.98 -1.67
N SER A 126 -5.03 -18.61 -0.72
CA SER A 126 -5.67 -19.20 0.46
C SER A 126 -6.20 -18.10 1.38
N SER A 127 -7.52 -18.04 1.55
CA SER A 127 -8.18 -17.17 2.52
C SER A 127 -8.25 -17.87 3.88
N ALA A 128 -7.90 -17.17 4.94
CA ALA A 128 -8.07 -17.64 6.30
C ALA A 128 -8.91 -16.64 7.11
N GLY A 129 -10.07 -17.10 7.58
CA GLY A 129 -10.95 -16.29 8.44
C GLY A 129 -11.50 -15.04 7.73
N PHE A 130 -11.24 -13.86 8.31
CA PHE A 130 -11.78 -12.57 7.86
C PHE A 130 -10.77 -11.71 7.07
N ASP A 131 -9.68 -12.29 6.58
CA ASP A 131 -8.60 -11.60 5.85
C ASP A 131 -9.04 -10.84 4.58
N ARG A 132 -10.20 -11.21 4.02
CA ARG A 132 -10.82 -10.51 2.89
C ARG A 132 -11.77 -9.38 3.31
N HIS A 133 -12.21 -9.33 4.56
CA HIS A 133 -13.24 -8.40 5.03
C HIS A 133 -12.67 -7.22 5.81
N ILE A 134 -11.62 -7.45 6.59
CA ILE A 134 -10.97 -6.44 7.44
C ILE A 134 -9.49 -6.33 7.09
N THR A 135 -8.82 -5.28 7.60
CA THR A 135 -7.40 -4.99 7.34
C THR A 135 -6.45 -5.85 8.17
N ILE A 136 -6.60 -7.18 8.10
CA ILE A 136 -5.66 -8.14 8.69
C ILE A 136 -4.81 -8.79 7.60
N PHE A 137 -3.67 -9.35 7.99
CA PHE A 137 -2.79 -10.07 7.07
C PHE A 137 -3.41 -11.40 6.64
N SER A 138 -3.31 -11.68 5.34
CA SER A 138 -3.55 -13.01 4.80
C SER A 138 -2.38 -13.95 5.17
N PRO A 139 -2.54 -15.28 5.02
CA PRO A 139 -1.44 -16.23 5.17
C PRO A 139 -0.23 -15.96 4.25
N GLU A 140 -0.44 -15.20 3.16
CA GLU A 140 0.61 -14.76 2.22
C GLU A 140 1.29 -13.44 2.65
N GLY A 141 0.85 -12.82 3.74
CA GLY A 141 1.34 -11.51 4.18
C GLY A 141 0.75 -10.31 3.43
N ARG A 142 -0.39 -10.50 2.76
CA ARG A 142 -1.07 -9.43 1.99
C ARG A 142 -2.24 -8.83 2.76
N VAL A 143 -2.59 -7.60 2.42
CA VAL A 143 -3.79 -6.92 2.96
C VAL A 143 -4.78 -6.70 1.83
N TYR A 144 -5.76 -7.60 1.69
CA TYR A 144 -6.69 -7.59 0.55
C TYR A 144 -7.54 -6.32 0.47
N GLN A 145 -7.94 -5.74 1.60
CA GLN A 145 -8.72 -4.51 1.64
C GLN A 145 -7.99 -3.32 0.98
N VAL A 146 -6.67 -3.25 1.09
CA VAL A 146 -5.87 -2.20 0.42
C VAL A 146 -5.85 -2.43 -1.09
N GLU A 147 -5.71 -3.67 -1.54
CA GLU A 147 -5.78 -4.02 -2.97
C GLU A 147 -7.17 -3.71 -3.56
N TYR A 148 -8.23 -3.91 -2.79
CA TYR A 148 -9.59 -3.55 -3.19
C TYR A 148 -9.76 -2.03 -3.31
N ALA A 149 -9.15 -1.25 -2.41
CA ALA A 149 -9.13 0.21 -2.55
C ALA A 149 -8.40 0.68 -3.81
N PHE A 150 -7.30 0.04 -4.21
CA PHE A 150 -6.65 0.32 -5.49
C PHE A 150 -7.56 0.04 -6.69
N LYS A 151 -8.37 -1.03 -6.63
CA LYS A 151 -9.38 -1.31 -7.65
C LYS A 151 -10.52 -0.29 -7.61
N ALA A 152 -10.90 0.21 -6.44
CA ALA A 152 -11.94 1.22 -6.28
C ALA A 152 -11.56 2.57 -6.91
N ILE A 153 -10.27 2.91 -7.01
CA ILE A 153 -9.81 4.10 -7.75
C ILE A 153 -10.28 4.06 -9.21
N ASN A 154 -10.34 2.87 -9.80
CA ASN A 154 -10.73 2.69 -11.20
C ASN A 154 -12.25 2.78 -11.45
N SER A 155 -13.06 2.89 -10.39
CA SER A 155 -14.53 2.91 -10.51
C SER A 155 -15.07 4.10 -11.32
N THR A 156 -14.37 5.24 -11.31
CA THR A 156 -14.84 6.48 -11.97
C THR A 156 -14.50 6.57 -13.45
N ASN A 157 -13.76 5.60 -14.01
CA ASN A 157 -13.35 5.61 -15.42
C ASN A 157 -12.64 6.91 -15.86
N LEU A 158 -12.01 7.60 -14.92
CA LEU A 158 -11.18 8.77 -15.18
C LEU A 158 -9.70 8.37 -15.21
N THR A 159 -8.90 9.20 -15.85
CA THR A 159 -7.44 9.09 -15.83
C THR A 159 -6.87 10.50 -15.75
N ALA A 160 -5.91 10.70 -14.86
CA ALA A 160 -5.10 11.90 -14.82
C ALA A 160 -3.64 11.56 -15.04
N VAL A 161 -2.93 12.55 -15.56
CA VAL A 161 -1.51 12.52 -15.80
C VAL A 161 -0.93 13.79 -15.19
N ALA A 162 0.20 13.66 -14.51
CA ALA A 162 0.98 14.80 -14.07
C ALA A 162 2.42 14.68 -14.54
N VAL A 163 3.01 15.81 -14.90
CA VAL A 163 4.35 15.92 -15.48
C VAL A 163 5.09 17.08 -14.80
N LYS A 164 6.32 16.82 -14.37
CA LYS A 164 7.30 17.80 -13.92
C LYS A 164 8.13 18.24 -15.12
N GLY A 165 8.09 19.54 -15.43
CA GLY A 165 9.07 20.25 -16.24
C GLY A 165 10.15 20.88 -15.38
N VAL A 166 11.01 21.70 -15.99
CA VAL A 166 12.10 22.39 -15.29
C VAL A 166 11.55 23.45 -14.33
N ASP A 167 10.75 24.38 -14.87
CA ASP A 167 10.19 25.51 -14.12
C ASP A 167 8.70 25.34 -13.81
N THR A 168 8.12 24.19 -14.13
CA THR A 168 6.66 24.02 -14.21
C THR A 168 6.20 22.62 -13.82
N ALA A 169 5.09 22.51 -13.10
CA ALA A 169 4.40 21.24 -12.86
C ALA A 169 3.00 21.31 -13.45
N VAL A 170 2.57 20.25 -14.14
CA VAL A 170 1.29 20.19 -14.84
C VAL A 170 0.51 18.98 -14.38
N ILE A 171 -0.79 19.14 -14.14
CA ILE A 171 -1.77 18.05 -14.08
C ILE A 171 -2.74 18.23 -15.24
N ALA A 172 -3.00 17.16 -15.97
CA ALA A 172 -4.10 17.07 -16.90
C ALA A 172 -5.03 15.93 -16.46
N VAL A 173 -6.34 16.15 -16.45
CA VAL A 173 -7.34 15.13 -16.12
C VAL A 173 -8.47 15.15 -17.13
N GLN A 174 -9.03 13.97 -17.37
CA GLN A 174 -10.26 13.85 -18.15
C GLN A 174 -11.46 14.42 -17.36
N LYS A 175 -12.24 15.28 -18.02
CA LYS A 175 -13.54 15.74 -17.55
C LYS A 175 -14.64 14.99 -18.29
N ARG A 176 -15.56 14.36 -17.54
CA ARG A 176 -16.75 13.71 -18.10
C ARG A 176 -17.98 14.28 -17.44
N VAL A 177 -18.79 14.99 -18.22
CA VAL A 177 -20.10 15.48 -17.80
C VAL A 177 -21.13 14.53 -18.42
N PRO A 178 -21.80 13.68 -17.63
CA PRO A 178 -22.69 12.65 -18.17
C PRO A 178 -24.01 13.22 -18.73
N ASP A 179 -24.46 14.35 -18.19
CA ASP A 179 -25.74 14.97 -18.53
C ASP A 179 -25.54 16.46 -18.85
N SER A 180 -26.18 16.95 -19.90
CA SER A 180 -26.15 18.35 -20.31
C SER A 180 -26.82 19.28 -19.29
N LEU A 181 -27.67 18.76 -18.42
CA LEU A 181 -28.31 19.51 -17.34
C LEU A 181 -27.34 19.83 -16.18
N ILE A 182 -26.22 19.11 -16.09
CA ILE A 182 -25.22 19.36 -15.06
C ILE A 182 -24.37 20.57 -15.47
N VAL A 183 -24.25 21.53 -14.56
CA VAL A 183 -23.34 22.66 -14.73
C VAL A 183 -21.91 22.12 -14.80
N ALA A 184 -21.30 22.18 -15.98
CA ALA A 184 -19.99 21.57 -16.24
C ALA A 184 -18.93 22.04 -15.23
N ASP A 185 -18.94 23.31 -14.85
CA ASP A 185 -17.97 23.88 -13.90
C ASP A 185 -18.04 23.28 -12.49
N SER A 186 -19.20 22.71 -12.11
CA SER A 186 -19.36 22.03 -10.83
C SER A 186 -18.68 20.66 -10.77
N VAL A 187 -18.40 20.06 -11.94
CA VAL A 187 -17.75 18.75 -12.06
C VAL A 187 -16.26 18.99 -12.29
N THR A 188 -15.48 18.91 -11.22
CA THR A 188 -14.02 19.00 -11.29
C THR A 188 -13.36 17.93 -10.41
N SER A 189 -12.23 17.43 -10.89
CA SER A 189 -11.35 16.52 -10.14
C SER A 189 -10.11 17.24 -9.61
N ILE A 190 -10.04 18.56 -9.81
CA ILE A 190 -8.91 19.40 -9.48
C ILE A 190 -9.30 20.36 -8.35
N TYR A 191 -8.43 20.45 -7.35
CA TYR A 191 -8.70 21.13 -6.10
C TYR A 191 -7.47 21.94 -5.67
N GLN A 192 -7.73 23.15 -5.19
CA GLN A 192 -6.71 23.96 -4.51
C GLN A 192 -6.63 23.54 -3.04
N LEU A 193 -5.46 23.10 -2.57
CA LEU A 193 -5.24 22.74 -1.16
C LEU A 193 -4.73 23.93 -0.35
N SER A 194 -3.84 24.69 -0.96
CA SER A 194 -3.16 25.87 -0.41
C SER A 194 -2.97 26.88 -1.55
N PRO A 195 -2.68 28.18 -1.30
CA PRO A 195 -2.30 29.09 -2.38
C PRO A 195 -1.20 28.56 -3.29
N THR A 196 -0.23 27.80 -2.74
CA THR A 196 0.93 27.24 -3.45
C THR A 196 0.76 25.80 -3.93
N VAL A 197 -0.20 25.04 -3.37
CA VAL A 197 -0.34 23.60 -3.61
C VAL A 197 -1.66 23.27 -4.31
N GLY A 198 -1.51 22.66 -5.48
CA GLY A 198 -2.57 22.10 -6.29
C GLY A 198 -2.71 20.61 -6.14
N CYS A 199 -3.92 20.09 -6.34
CA CYS A 199 -4.21 18.68 -6.22
C CYS A 199 -5.19 18.19 -7.28
N CYS A 200 -5.01 16.96 -7.75
CA CYS A 200 -6.03 16.19 -8.41
C CYS A 200 -6.32 14.92 -7.62
N ALA A 201 -7.60 14.66 -7.35
CA ALA A 201 -8.04 13.47 -6.64
C ALA A 201 -8.87 12.58 -7.57
N ILE A 202 -8.48 11.31 -7.68
CA ILE A 202 -9.13 10.32 -8.55
C ILE A 202 -9.55 9.12 -7.74
N GLY A 203 -10.75 8.63 -8.02
CA GLY A 203 -11.35 7.48 -7.37
C GLY A 203 -12.77 7.82 -6.95
N MET A 204 -13.23 7.22 -5.85
CA MET A 204 -14.57 7.50 -5.34
C MET A 204 -14.70 8.99 -4.96
N ILE A 205 -15.63 9.71 -5.60
CA ILE A 205 -15.79 11.17 -5.44
C ILE A 205 -15.98 11.61 -3.98
N PRO A 206 -16.78 10.92 -3.14
CA PRO A 206 -16.93 11.29 -1.73
C PRO A 206 -15.61 11.18 -0.96
N ASP A 207 -14.85 10.10 -1.18
CA ASP A 207 -13.54 9.88 -0.55
C ASP A 207 -12.53 10.92 -1.01
N CYS A 208 -12.53 11.26 -2.31
CA CYS A 208 -11.69 12.31 -2.88
C CYS A 208 -11.97 13.66 -2.19
N LYS A 209 -13.25 14.05 -2.07
CA LYS A 209 -13.64 15.30 -1.41
C LYS A 209 -13.26 15.30 0.06
N PHE A 210 -13.45 14.18 0.76
CA PHE A 210 -13.03 14.03 2.15
C PHE A 210 -11.52 14.21 2.32
N GLN A 211 -10.72 13.54 1.48
CA GLN A 211 -9.27 13.62 1.53
C GLN A 211 -8.76 15.03 1.20
N VAL A 212 -9.36 15.70 0.22
CA VAL A 212 -9.06 17.11 -0.13
C VAL A 212 -9.37 18.04 1.04
N ARG A 213 -10.54 17.90 1.69
CA ARG A 213 -10.88 18.70 2.88
C ARG A 213 -9.89 18.45 4.01
N ARG A 214 -9.47 17.20 4.21
CA ARG A 214 -8.47 16.86 5.22
C ARG A 214 -7.12 17.51 4.91
N ALA A 215 -6.68 17.48 3.66
CA ALA A 215 -5.43 18.12 3.24
C ALA A 215 -5.48 19.65 3.39
N GLN A 216 -6.60 20.30 3.05
CA GLN A 216 -6.81 21.73 3.27
C GLN A 216 -6.68 22.10 4.76
N MET A 217 -7.26 21.29 5.65
CA MET A 217 -7.15 21.52 7.10
C MET A 217 -5.70 21.37 7.60
N GLU A 218 -4.96 20.36 7.13
CA GLU A 218 -3.56 20.18 7.52
C GLU A 218 -2.67 21.32 7.01
N ALA A 219 -2.87 21.76 5.77
CA ALA A 219 -2.13 22.90 5.21
C ALA A 219 -2.42 24.21 5.95
N ALA A 220 -3.70 24.47 6.28
CA ALA A 220 -4.08 25.64 7.06
C ALA A 220 -3.53 25.60 8.50
N GLN A 221 -3.58 24.43 9.14
CA GLN A 221 -3.04 24.23 10.49
C GLN A 221 -1.53 24.45 10.52
N TRP A 222 -0.80 23.95 9.53
CA TRP A 222 0.64 24.17 9.38
C TRP A 222 0.96 25.66 9.27
N LYS A 223 0.24 26.38 8.40
CA LYS A 223 0.42 27.82 8.22
C LYS A 223 0.14 28.60 9.49
N TYR A 224 -0.89 28.21 10.25
CA TYR A 224 -1.20 28.82 11.53
C TYR A 224 -0.10 28.60 12.58
N GLN A 225 0.48 27.39 12.65
CA GLN A 225 1.50 27.05 13.64
C GLN A 225 2.88 27.63 13.31
N ASN A 226 3.26 27.62 12.03
CA ASN A 226 4.62 27.92 11.60
C ASN A 226 4.77 29.27 10.90
N GLY A 227 3.68 29.91 10.48
CA GLY A 227 3.69 31.22 9.84
C GLY A 227 4.02 31.25 8.35
N TYR A 228 4.27 30.10 7.71
CA TYR A 228 4.56 29.97 6.28
C TYR A 228 3.75 28.84 5.62
N ASP A 229 3.65 28.86 4.29
CA ASP A 229 2.89 27.86 3.53
C ASP A 229 3.54 26.46 3.60
N MET A 230 2.72 25.42 3.72
CA MET A 230 3.22 24.05 3.89
C MET A 230 3.90 23.53 2.61
N PRO A 231 5.15 23.03 2.70
CA PRO A 231 5.81 22.36 1.59
C PRO A 231 5.00 21.15 1.10
N CYS A 232 4.95 20.95 -0.22
CA CYS A 232 4.14 19.90 -0.83
C CYS A 232 4.57 18.50 -0.42
N GLU A 233 5.88 18.25 -0.25
CA GLU A 233 6.37 16.97 0.25
C GLU A 233 5.84 16.67 1.65
N LEU A 234 5.89 17.65 2.56
CA LEU A 234 5.41 17.47 3.92
C LEU A 234 3.89 17.23 3.94
N LEU A 235 3.14 17.94 3.10
CA LEU A 235 1.70 17.70 2.96
C LEU A 235 1.43 16.29 2.43
N ALA A 236 2.18 15.83 1.43
CA ALA A 236 2.10 14.48 0.90
C ALA A 236 2.38 13.41 1.96
N LYS A 237 3.43 13.61 2.75
CA LYS A 237 3.78 12.75 3.88
C LYS A 237 2.66 12.70 4.92
N ARG A 238 2.13 13.85 5.34
CA ARG A 238 1.03 13.90 6.32
C ARG A 238 -0.24 13.22 5.83
N MET A 239 -0.55 13.34 4.55
CA MET A 239 -1.69 12.64 3.95
C MET A 239 -1.45 11.13 3.85
N ALA A 240 -0.22 10.71 3.55
CA ALA A 240 0.16 9.30 3.57
C ALA A 240 0.07 8.68 4.97
N ASP A 241 0.55 9.38 6.01
CA ASP A 241 0.43 8.95 7.41
C ASP A 241 -1.04 8.75 7.82
N LYS A 242 -1.94 9.66 7.39
CA LYS A 242 -3.38 9.51 7.63
C LYS A 242 -3.99 8.35 6.85
N ASN A 243 -3.53 8.10 5.62
CA ASN A 243 -3.98 6.94 4.86
C ASN A 243 -3.53 5.63 5.52
N GLN A 244 -2.30 5.61 6.03
CA GLN A 244 -1.74 4.47 6.76
C GLN A 244 -2.51 4.15 8.04
N TYR A 245 -3.06 5.18 8.72
CA TYR A 245 -3.96 4.95 9.86
C TYR A 245 -5.20 4.13 9.47
N TYR A 246 -5.77 4.34 8.27
CA TYR A 246 -6.90 3.52 7.79
C TYR A 246 -6.49 2.10 7.35
N THR A 247 -5.21 1.84 7.08
CA THR A 247 -4.76 0.49 6.72
C THR A 247 -4.43 -0.37 7.93
N GLN A 248 -4.12 0.25 9.07
CA GLN A 248 -3.80 -0.46 10.30
C GLN A 248 -5.02 -0.73 11.19
N ASN A 249 -6.02 0.15 11.18
CA ASN A 249 -7.21 0.01 12.03
C ASN A 249 -8.32 -0.75 11.32
N ALA A 250 -8.73 -1.89 11.88
CA ALA A 250 -9.72 -2.80 11.29
C ALA A 250 -11.16 -2.28 11.28
N GLU A 251 -11.46 -1.24 12.06
CA GLU A 251 -12.81 -0.65 12.18
C GLU A 251 -13.19 0.25 11.00
N MET A 252 -12.21 0.71 10.23
CA MET A 252 -12.41 1.60 9.08
C MET A 252 -11.86 0.96 7.82
N ARG A 253 -12.46 1.31 6.68
CA ARG A 253 -11.91 0.95 5.37
C ARG A 253 -10.87 1.97 4.92
N SER A 254 -9.92 1.54 4.10
CA SER A 254 -9.06 2.44 3.34
C SER A 254 -9.89 3.28 2.35
N LEU A 255 -9.39 4.49 2.08
CA LEU A 255 -10.03 5.40 1.14
C LEU A 255 -9.84 4.89 -0.30
N GLY A 256 -10.90 4.90 -1.10
CA GLY A 256 -10.87 4.48 -2.49
C GLY A 256 -10.42 5.59 -3.44
N CYS A 257 -9.41 6.37 -3.05
CA CYS A 257 -8.91 7.51 -3.80
C CYS A 257 -7.37 7.58 -3.79
N ALA A 258 -6.82 8.10 -4.88
CA ALA A 258 -5.43 8.49 -4.99
C ALA A 258 -5.33 9.97 -5.33
N MET A 259 -4.32 10.61 -4.76
CA MET A 259 -4.11 12.05 -4.84
C MET A 259 -2.80 12.33 -5.56
N ILE A 260 -2.84 13.22 -6.54
CA ILE A 260 -1.66 13.79 -7.18
C ILE A 260 -1.58 15.25 -6.74
N MET A 261 -0.44 15.66 -6.19
CA MET A 261 -0.18 17.04 -5.80
C MET A 261 0.92 17.64 -6.67
N ILE A 262 0.74 18.91 -7.00
CA ILE A 262 1.74 19.73 -7.68
C ILE A 262 1.96 21.01 -6.90
N SER A 263 3.20 21.47 -6.89
CA SER A 263 3.56 22.80 -6.42
C SER A 263 4.85 23.25 -7.08
N PHE A 264 5.16 24.53 -6.90
CA PHE A 264 6.48 25.06 -7.14
C PHE A 264 7.08 25.42 -5.79
N ASP A 265 8.20 24.77 -5.46
CA ASP A 265 9.00 25.05 -4.28
C ASP A 265 10.16 25.99 -4.67
N ASP A 266 10.55 26.89 -3.77
CA ASP A 266 11.61 27.86 -4.04
C ASP A 266 12.99 27.20 -4.09
N GLU A 267 13.19 26.10 -3.35
CA GLU A 267 14.47 25.37 -3.28
C GLU A 267 14.53 24.24 -4.32
N ASP A 268 13.49 23.39 -4.37
CA ASP A 268 13.46 22.19 -5.23
C ASP A 268 12.82 22.42 -6.62
N GLY A 269 12.27 23.62 -6.84
CA GLY A 269 11.56 23.99 -8.05
C GLY A 269 10.21 23.28 -8.19
N ALA A 270 9.83 22.95 -9.43
CA ALA A 270 8.57 22.25 -9.68
C ALA A 270 8.60 20.83 -9.09
N VAL A 271 7.57 20.46 -8.34
CA VAL A 271 7.44 19.12 -7.73
C VAL A 271 6.08 18.49 -8.02
N VAL A 272 6.10 17.16 -8.17
CA VAL A 272 4.90 16.33 -8.39
C VAL A 272 4.97 15.17 -7.42
N PHE A 273 3.96 15.05 -6.56
CA PHE A 273 3.84 13.97 -5.59
C PHE A 273 2.58 13.15 -5.84
N LYS A 274 2.68 11.84 -5.67
CA LYS A 274 1.53 10.94 -5.63
C LYS A 274 1.38 10.39 -4.23
N VAL A 275 0.14 10.32 -3.74
CA VAL A 275 -0.24 9.67 -2.48
C VAL A 275 -1.24 8.57 -2.77
N ASP A 276 -0.92 7.36 -2.31
CA ASP A 276 -1.72 6.16 -2.47
C ASP A 276 -2.56 5.85 -1.22
N PRO A 277 -3.66 5.10 -1.37
CA PRO A 277 -4.51 4.69 -0.25
C PRO A 277 -3.81 3.74 0.72
N ALA A 278 -2.71 3.11 0.30
CA ALA A 278 -1.84 2.29 1.15
C ALA A 278 -1.03 3.10 2.19
N GLY A 279 -1.02 4.44 2.08
CA GLY A 279 -0.15 5.29 2.90
C GLY A 279 1.27 5.41 2.37
N TYR A 280 1.46 5.17 1.07
CA TYR A 280 2.71 5.44 0.39
C TYR A 280 2.64 6.79 -0.34
N TYR A 281 3.71 7.57 -0.29
CA TYR A 281 3.87 8.77 -1.11
C TYR A 281 5.24 8.78 -1.78
N ARG A 282 5.30 9.37 -2.97
CA ARG A 282 6.57 9.51 -3.71
C ARG A 282 6.55 10.71 -4.64
N GLY A 283 7.67 11.42 -4.70
CA GLY A 283 7.95 12.41 -5.73
C GLY A 283 8.31 11.73 -7.05
N MET A 284 7.70 12.17 -8.16
CA MET A 284 7.89 11.55 -9.47
C MET A 284 8.11 12.61 -10.55
N LYS A 285 8.87 12.28 -11.60
CA LYS A 285 9.03 13.17 -12.77
C LYS A 285 7.75 13.22 -13.61
N ALA A 286 7.05 12.11 -13.72
CA ALA A 286 5.69 12.06 -14.22
C ALA A 286 4.97 10.89 -13.58
N VAL A 287 3.66 11.02 -13.45
CA VAL A 287 2.82 10.00 -12.84
C VAL A 287 1.46 9.99 -13.52
N SER A 288 0.85 8.82 -13.58
CA SER A 288 -0.53 8.68 -14.02
C SER A 288 -1.33 7.89 -12.98
N VAL A 289 -2.62 8.19 -12.87
CA VAL A 289 -3.55 7.54 -11.94
C VAL A 289 -4.89 7.35 -12.64
N GLY A 290 -5.54 6.22 -12.34
CA GLY A 290 -6.86 5.85 -12.85
C GLY A 290 -6.82 4.66 -13.80
N VAL A 291 -7.90 4.47 -14.56
CA VAL A 291 -8.15 3.23 -15.31
C VAL A 291 -7.06 2.93 -16.34
N LYS A 292 -6.57 3.96 -17.03
CA LYS A 292 -5.55 3.83 -18.07
C LYS A 292 -4.14 4.20 -17.59
N GLN A 293 -3.86 4.08 -16.29
CA GLN A 293 -2.54 4.42 -15.75
C GLN A 293 -1.39 3.60 -16.36
N VAL A 294 -1.59 2.31 -16.65
CA VAL A 294 -0.49 1.45 -17.15
C VAL A 294 -0.03 1.89 -18.54
N THR A 295 -0.99 2.20 -19.42
CA THR A 295 -0.70 2.66 -20.78
C THR A 295 -0.13 4.08 -20.77
N ALA A 296 -0.67 4.97 -19.95
CA ALA A 296 -0.17 6.33 -19.79
C ALA A 296 1.27 6.35 -19.22
N SER A 297 1.56 5.58 -18.18
CA SER A 297 2.91 5.47 -17.61
C SER A 297 3.92 4.93 -18.62
N SER A 298 3.55 3.88 -19.39
CA SER A 298 4.41 3.34 -20.44
C SER A 298 4.73 4.36 -21.54
N PHE A 299 3.77 5.23 -21.88
CA PHE A 299 3.99 6.33 -22.84
C PHE A 299 4.92 7.41 -22.26
N LEU A 300 4.68 7.82 -21.01
CA LEU A 300 5.49 8.81 -20.31
C LEU A 300 6.94 8.35 -20.16
N GLU A 301 7.18 7.10 -19.79
CA GLU A 301 8.52 6.53 -19.68
C GLU A 301 9.31 6.61 -20.99
N LYS A 302 8.66 6.31 -22.13
CA LYS A 302 9.30 6.39 -23.46
C LYS A 302 9.66 7.82 -23.85
N LYS A 303 8.83 8.79 -23.50
CA LYS A 303 9.05 10.22 -23.82
C LYS A 303 10.08 10.86 -22.90
N ILE A 304 10.01 10.59 -21.60
CA ILE A 304 10.92 11.16 -20.59
C ILE A 304 12.34 10.60 -20.72
N LYS A 305 12.50 9.34 -21.16
CA LYS A 305 13.83 8.78 -21.48
C LYS A 305 14.54 9.53 -22.62
N LYS A 306 13.80 10.13 -23.55
CA LYS A 306 14.37 10.89 -24.68
C LYS A 306 14.76 12.31 -24.26
N LYS A 307 13.94 12.95 -23.43
CA LYS A 307 14.15 14.31 -22.93
C LYS A 307 13.64 14.42 -21.50
N SER A 308 14.55 14.62 -20.55
CA SER A 308 14.19 14.80 -19.14
C SER A 308 13.76 16.22 -18.81
N ASP A 309 14.35 17.19 -19.51
CA ASP A 309 14.20 18.60 -19.18
C ASP A 309 13.17 19.20 -20.13
N LEU A 310 11.96 19.39 -19.63
CA LEU A 310 10.82 19.87 -20.41
C LEU A 310 10.62 21.36 -20.12
N ASN A 311 10.52 22.15 -21.19
CA ASN A 311 10.08 23.53 -21.11
C ASN A 311 8.59 23.61 -20.72
N HIS A 312 8.12 24.81 -20.31
CA HIS A 312 6.72 25.05 -19.92
C HIS A 312 5.71 24.45 -20.93
N ASP A 313 5.81 24.85 -22.20
CA ASP A 313 4.86 24.43 -23.23
C ASP A 313 4.99 22.94 -23.57
N GLU A 314 6.21 22.41 -23.53
CA GLU A 314 6.48 21.00 -23.80
C GLU A 314 5.93 20.10 -22.69
N ALA A 315 5.98 20.54 -21.43
CA ALA A 315 5.40 19.82 -20.30
C ALA A 315 3.87 19.71 -20.42
N ILE A 316 3.21 20.81 -20.82
CA ILE A 316 1.76 20.84 -21.06
C ILE A 316 1.40 19.93 -22.23
N GLN A 317 2.12 20.05 -23.36
CA GLN A 317 1.90 19.20 -24.53
C GLN A 317 2.08 17.72 -24.19
N LEU A 318 3.14 17.36 -23.46
CA LEU A 318 3.40 15.98 -23.07
C LEU A 318 2.28 15.41 -22.19
N ALA A 319 1.75 16.19 -21.24
CA ALA A 319 0.64 15.77 -20.38
C ALA A 319 -0.64 15.48 -21.19
N ILE A 320 -0.96 16.35 -22.17
CA ILE A 320 -2.12 16.18 -23.05
C ILE A 320 -1.92 15.00 -24.01
N GLU A 321 -0.75 14.89 -24.64
CA GLU A 321 -0.39 13.78 -25.52
C GLU A 321 -0.48 12.43 -24.79
N ALA A 322 0.01 12.37 -23.55
CA ALA A 322 -0.05 11.15 -22.74
C ALA A 322 -1.50 10.73 -22.45
N LEU A 323 -2.37 11.68 -22.12
CA LEU A 323 -3.80 11.41 -21.95
C LEU A 323 -4.45 10.94 -23.26
N GLN A 324 -4.24 11.65 -24.36
CA GLN A 324 -4.81 11.30 -25.67
C GLN A 324 -4.34 9.92 -26.14
N SER A 325 -3.04 9.64 -26.02
CA SER A 325 -2.46 8.34 -26.38
C SER A 325 -3.03 7.21 -25.52
N SER A 326 -3.18 7.43 -24.20
CA SER A 326 -3.77 6.43 -23.32
C SER A 326 -5.25 6.19 -23.65
N LEU A 327 -6.01 7.25 -23.92
CA LEU A 327 -7.44 7.19 -24.20
C LEU A 327 -7.74 6.62 -25.59
N GLY A 328 -6.83 6.82 -26.56
CA GLY A 328 -7.04 6.48 -27.97
C GLY A 328 -8.04 7.41 -28.67
N ILE A 329 -8.24 8.61 -28.13
CA ILE A 329 -9.25 9.57 -28.58
C ILE A 329 -8.61 10.96 -28.59
N GLU A 330 -8.91 11.74 -29.62
CA GLU A 330 -8.61 13.17 -29.65
C GLU A 330 -9.55 13.92 -28.68
N THR A 331 -8.98 14.42 -27.60
CA THR A 331 -9.71 15.11 -26.54
C THR A 331 -9.99 16.55 -26.93
N ARG A 332 -11.25 16.99 -26.80
CA ARG A 332 -11.63 18.40 -26.97
C ARG A 332 -11.35 19.18 -25.69
N SER A 333 -11.27 20.50 -25.79
CA SER A 333 -11.00 21.40 -24.65
C SER A 333 -12.02 21.26 -23.53
N LYS A 334 -13.30 20.99 -23.87
CA LYS A 334 -14.38 20.80 -22.88
C LYS A 334 -14.25 19.51 -22.06
N ASP A 335 -13.53 18.53 -22.59
CA ASP A 335 -13.40 17.18 -22.03
C ASP A 335 -12.10 17.04 -21.19
N LEU A 336 -11.37 18.14 -20.98
CA LEU A 336 -10.11 18.19 -20.26
C LEU A 336 -10.09 19.33 -19.25
N GLU A 337 -9.49 19.05 -18.10
CA GLU A 337 -9.06 20.08 -17.16
C GLU A 337 -7.54 20.00 -17.02
N VAL A 338 -6.87 21.13 -17.19
CA VAL A 338 -5.41 21.23 -17.09
C VAL A 338 -5.06 22.30 -16.08
N VAL A 339 -4.16 21.99 -15.16
CA VAL A 339 -3.65 22.94 -14.19
C VAL A 339 -2.14 22.94 -14.19
N VAL A 340 -1.59 24.14 -14.13
CA VAL A 340 -0.17 24.42 -14.22
C VAL A 340 0.22 25.26 -13.03
N VAL A 341 1.36 24.93 -12.43
CA VAL A 341 2.08 25.78 -11.48
C VAL A 341 3.45 26.07 -12.08
N SER A 342 3.88 27.33 -12.04
CA SER A 342 5.14 27.77 -12.64
C SER A 342 5.96 28.64 -11.69
N LYS A 343 7.23 28.86 -12.00
CA LYS A 343 8.09 29.79 -11.23
C LYS A 343 7.56 31.23 -11.18
N LYS A 344 6.95 31.70 -12.28
CA LYS A 344 6.43 33.08 -12.37
C LYS A 344 5.13 33.23 -11.59
N ASP A 345 4.27 32.22 -11.71
CA ASP A 345 2.99 32.13 -11.04
C ASP A 345 2.98 30.91 -10.12
N THR A 346 3.45 31.12 -8.89
CA THR A 346 3.45 30.09 -7.84
C THR A 346 2.05 29.85 -7.27
N SER A 347 1.14 30.81 -7.46
CA SER A 347 -0.26 30.65 -7.08
C SER A 347 -0.94 29.62 -7.97
N PHE A 348 -1.58 28.63 -7.35
CA PHE A 348 -2.39 27.65 -8.05
C PHE A 348 -3.51 28.33 -8.85
N ARG A 349 -3.46 28.20 -10.17
CA ARG A 349 -4.48 28.75 -11.06
C ARG A 349 -5.03 27.63 -11.94
N SER A 350 -6.32 27.32 -11.78
CA SER A 350 -6.98 26.40 -12.69
C SER A 350 -7.10 27.05 -14.07
N VAL A 351 -6.33 26.58 -15.05
CA VAL A 351 -6.47 27.02 -16.43
C VAL A 351 -7.63 26.24 -17.04
N PHE A 352 -8.85 26.78 -16.89
CA PHE A 352 -9.94 26.34 -17.77
C PHE A 352 -9.54 26.73 -19.19
N LEU A 353 -9.24 25.72 -20.01
CA LEU A 353 -8.71 25.89 -21.35
C LEU A 353 -9.80 26.52 -22.25
N LEU A 354 -9.87 27.86 -22.26
CA LEU A 354 -10.41 28.67 -23.38
C LEU A 354 -9.42 28.70 -24.57
N LEU A 355 -8.57 27.67 -24.70
CA LEU A 355 -7.39 27.65 -25.55
C LEU A 355 -7.60 26.71 -26.74
N PHE A 356 -8.67 26.93 -27.52
CA PHE A 356 -8.80 26.35 -28.86
C PHE A 356 -9.38 27.38 -29.82
N CYS A 357 -8.59 28.41 -30.13
CA CYS A 357 -8.74 29.17 -31.37
C CYS A 357 -7.43 29.23 -32.20
N CYS A 358 -6.35 28.56 -31.78
CA CYS A 358 -5.08 28.67 -32.50
C CYS A 358 -4.15 27.45 -32.34
N VAL A 359 -4.58 26.27 -32.80
CA VAL A 359 -3.64 25.15 -33.08
C VAL A 359 -3.21 25.15 -34.56
N THR A 360 -3.71 26.08 -35.38
CA THR A 360 -3.28 26.28 -36.77
C THR A 360 -2.42 27.54 -37.01
N SER A 361 -2.03 28.28 -35.98
CA SER A 361 -1.08 29.39 -36.17
C SER A 361 -0.10 29.53 -35.01
N LEU A 362 1.16 29.16 -35.27
CA LEU A 362 2.30 29.68 -34.52
C LEU A 362 2.24 31.21 -34.58
N ARG A 363 1.98 31.84 -33.43
CA ARG A 363 2.17 33.27 -33.06
C ARG A 363 0.88 33.83 -32.46
N LEU A 364 0.75 33.76 -31.13
CA LEU A 364 0.08 34.77 -30.29
C LEU A 364 0.10 34.32 -28.81
N PHE A 365 1.30 34.21 -28.22
CA PHE A 365 1.46 34.10 -26.76
C PHE A 365 1.98 35.41 -26.14
N SER A 366 1.95 36.52 -26.87
CA SER A 366 2.63 37.78 -26.47
C SER A 366 1.71 38.86 -25.87
N ARG A 367 0.45 38.57 -25.55
CA ARG A 367 -0.45 39.57 -24.94
C ARG A 367 -1.33 38.97 -23.85
N MET A 368 -0.70 38.64 -22.74
CA MET A 368 -1.26 38.68 -21.39
C MET A 368 -0.08 38.50 -20.44
N ILE A 369 0.79 39.53 -20.46
CA ILE A 369 1.80 39.82 -19.43
C ILE A 369 1.25 41.00 -18.65
#